data_AF-A0A226IC77-F1
#
_entry.id   AF-A0A226IC77-F1
#
_cell.length_a   1.000
_cell.length_b   1.000
_cell.length_c   1.000
_cell.angle_alpha   90.00
_cell.angle_beta   90.00
_cell.angle_gamma   90.00
#
_symmetry.space_group_name_H-M   'P 1'
#
loop_
_entity.id
_entity.type
_entity.pdbx_description
1 polymer ?
#
loop_
_entity_poly.entity_id
_entity_poly.type
_entity_poly.pdbx_seq_one_letter_code
_entity_poly.pdbx_strand_id
1 'polypeptide(L)'
;MSSEPEKEAIVGGDSDAHGCKASAGYTWSTLKKECIRIFEGTRLNHAEDGKTYTTAAYVIFDGNKAELFLDTQKESIILERKSEGDSWKKDDLELIPWKGYVLKKDGKIIYTGE
;
A
#
# COMPACT_ATOMS: atom_id res chain seq x y z
N MET A 1 9.12 -4.73 -52.57
CA MET A 1 8.44 -3.82 -51.64
C MET A 1 8.45 -4.45 -50.26
N SER A 2 9.11 -3.80 -49.30
CA SER A 2 9.00 -4.10 -47.88
C SER A 2 7.57 -3.92 -47.40
N SER A 3 7.12 -4.82 -46.55
CA SER A 3 6.11 -4.52 -45.55
C SER A 3 6.51 -5.32 -44.31
N GLU A 4 7.23 -4.64 -43.42
CA GLU A 4 7.66 -5.10 -42.11
C GLU A 4 6.47 -5.65 -41.31
N PRO A 5 6.65 -6.68 -40.46
CA PRO A 5 5.64 -7.05 -39.49
C PRO A 5 5.51 -5.92 -38.49
N GLU A 6 4.32 -5.31 -38.45
CA GLU A 6 3.95 -4.33 -37.43
C GLU A 6 4.03 -5.04 -36.08
N LYS A 7 5.09 -4.74 -35.33
CA LYS A 7 5.27 -5.16 -33.96
C LYS A 7 4.18 -4.47 -33.16
N GLU A 8 3.03 -5.14 -32.97
CA GLU A 8 2.02 -4.76 -31.99
C GLU A 8 2.76 -4.49 -30.67
N ALA A 9 2.94 -3.21 -30.36
CA ALA A 9 3.45 -2.80 -29.08
C ALA A 9 2.41 -3.24 -28.06
N ILE A 10 2.76 -4.23 -27.23
CA ILE A 10 2.04 -4.60 -26.02
C ILE A 10 1.75 -3.34 -25.18
N VAL A 11 0.63 -2.67 -25.44
CA VAL A 11 0.04 -1.67 -24.56
C VAL A 11 -0.65 -2.45 -23.44
N GLY A 12 0.14 -3.01 -22.53
CA GLY A 12 -0.37 -3.92 -21.50
C GLY A 12 0.68 -4.59 -20.62
N GLY A 13 1.92 -4.10 -20.59
CA GLY A 13 3.01 -4.65 -19.76
C GLY A 13 3.07 -4.10 -18.33
N ASP A 14 1.97 -3.53 -17.84
CA ASP A 14 1.94 -2.71 -16.63
C ASP A 14 0.73 -3.02 -15.73
N SER A 15 -0.08 -3.99 -16.14
CA SER A 15 -1.12 -4.56 -15.29
C SER A 15 -0.51 -5.52 -14.27
N ASP A 16 -0.88 -5.39 -12.99
CA ASP A 16 -0.57 -6.41 -11.98
C ASP A 16 -1.30 -7.74 -12.28
N ALA A 17 -1.11 -8.77 -11.43
CA ALA A 17 -1.74 -10.08 -11.62
C ALA A 17 -3.28 -10.05 -11.68
N HIS A 18 -3.91 -8.96 -11.21
CA HIS A 18 -5.35 -8.75 -11.22
C HIS A 18 -5.81 -7.82 -12.35
N GLY A 19 -4.90 -7.37 -13.22
CA GLY A 19 -5.22 -6.47 -14.33
C GLY A 19 -5.08 -4.99 -13.98
N CYS A 20 -4.68 -4.62 -12.75
CA CYS A 20 -4.62 -3.22 -12.33
C CYS A 20 -3.44 -2.49 -12.96
N LYS A 21 -3.73 -1.38 -13.65
CA LYS A 21 -2.74 -0.60 -14.41
C LYS A 21 -1.84 0.25 -13.48
N ALA A 22 -0.67 -0.27 -13.14
CA ALA A 22 0.26 0.35 -12.20
C ALA A 22 0.76 1.74 -12.62
N SER A 23 0.98 1.97 -13.91
CA SER A 23 1.34 3.24 -14.57
C SER A 23 0.30 4.33 -14.40
N ALA A 24 -0.97 3.96 -14.21
CA ALA A 24 -2.03 4.88 -13.87
C ALA A 24 -2.21 5.03 -12.34
N GLY A 25 -1.30 4.44 -11.56
CA GLY A 25 -1.30 4.46 -10.10
C GLY A 25 -2.33 3.51 -9.47
N TYR A 26 -2.87 2.55 -10.24
CA TYR A 26 -3.79 1.55 -9.70
C TYR A 26 -3.04 0.35 -9.13
N THR A 27 -3.57 -0.19 -8.04
CA THR A 27 -3.07 -1.40 -7.37
C THR A 27 -4.25 -2.21 -6.90
N TRP A 28 -4.15 -3.54 -6.98
CA TRP A 28 -5.17 -4.40 -6.45
C TRP A 28 -5.30 -4.28 -4.93
N SER A 29 -6.52 -4.00 -4.45
CA SER A 29 -6.87 -4.11 -3.05
C SER A 29 -7.53 -5.45 -2.79
N THR A 30 -6.90 -6.27 -1.95
CA THR A 30 -7.50 -7.52 -1.48
C THR A 30 -8.68 -7.26 -0.54
N LEU A 31 -8.67 -6.12 0.15
CA LEU A 31 -9.73 -5.72 1.07
C LEU A 31 -11.00 -5.27 0.34
N LYS A 32 -10.85 -4.43 -0.70
CA LYS A 32 -11.96 -3.91 -1.51
C LYS A 32 -12.33 -4.82 -2.68
N LYS A 33 -11.42 -5.71 -3.09
CA LYS A 33 -11.55 -6.59 -4.27
C LYS A 33 -11.70 -5.80 -5.58
N GLU A 34 -10.97 -4.70 -5.69
CA GLU A 34 -10.96 -3.84 -6.86
C GLU A 34 -9.59 -3.16 -7.04
N CYS A 35 -9.36 -2.61 -8.23
CA CYS A 35 -8.19 -1.78 -8.49
C CYS A 35 -8.40 -0.39 -7.91
N ILE A 36 -7.62 -0.04 -6.89
CA ILE A 36 -7.71 1.26 -6.20
C ILE A 36 -6.47 2.10 -6.45
N ARG A 37 -6.57 3.38 -6.16
CA ARG A 37 -5.42 4.28 -6.05
C ARG A 37 -5.01 4.38 -4.59
N ILE A 38 -3.95 3.67 -4.21
CA ILE A 38 -3.49 3.62 -2.81
C ILE A 38 -3.14 5.00 -2.24
N PHE A 39 -2.73 5.94 -3.11
CA PHE A 39 -2.41 7.31 -2.72
C PHE A 39 -3.62 8.18 -2.35
N GLU A 40 -4.84 7.71 -2.61
CA GLU A 40 -6.08 8.31 -2.09
C GLU A 40 -6.40 7.85 -0.66
N GLY A 41 -5.66 6.86 -0.15
CA GLY A 41 -5.74 6.37 1.23
C GLY A 41 -4.92 7.20 2.23
N THR A 42 -4.80 6.66 3.44
CA THR A 42 -3.98 7.27 4.49
C THR A 42 -2.49 7.06 4.18
N ARG A 43 -1.75 8.15 3.98
CA ARG A 43 -0.32 8.12 3.69
C ARG A 43 0.50 8.09 4.99
N LEU A 44 1.44 7.17 5.08
CA LEU A 44 2.40 7.05 6.18
C LEU A 44 3.81 7.37 5.66
N ASN A 45 4.44 8.39 6.21
CA ASN A 45 5.84 8.74 5.95
C ASN A 45 6.76 7.83 6.75
N HIS A 46 7.96 7.58 6.22
CA HIS A 46 9.04 6.97 7.00
C HIS A 46 9.30 7.77 8.27
N ALA A 47 9.49 7.06 9.38
CA ALA A 47 9.83 7.70 10.65
C ALA A 47 11.20 8.38 10.57
N GLU A 48 11.41 9.44 11.36
CA GLU A 48 12.68 10.17 11.39
C GLU A 48 13.83 9.26 11.82
N ASP A 49 14.74 8.98 10.89
CA ASP A 49 15.96 8.20 11.13
C ASP A 49 17.22 8.89 10.57
N GLY A 50 17.10 10.18 10.22
CA GLY A 50 18.16 10.96 9.61
C GLY A 50 18.36 10.75 8.11
N LYS A 51 17.49 9.96 7.44
CA LYS A 51 17.50 9.78 5.99
C LYS A 51 16.34 10.51 5.31
N THR A 52 16.54 10.84 4.04
CA THR A 52 15.49 11.38 3.18
C THR A 52 14.88 10.25 2.35
N TYR A 53 13.57 10.07 2.46
CA TYR A 53 12.81 9.09 1.68
C TYR A 53 11.91 9.80 0.67
N THR A 54 11.86 9.27 -0.56
CA THR A 54 10.93 9.72 -1.60
C THR A 54 9.67 8.86 -1.66
N THR A 55 9.68 7.71 -0.99
CA THR A 55 8.59 6.74 -0.91
C THR A 55 7.79 6.89 0.38
N ALA A 56 6.62 6.26 0.43
CA ALA A 56 5.74 6.24 1.58
C ALA A 56 4.92 4.94 1.60
N ALA A 57 4.44 4.55 2.77
CA ALA A 57 3.44 3.51 2.90
C ALA A 57 2.02 4.10 2.83
N TYR A 58 1.03 3.27 2.51
CA TYR A 58 -0.36 3.68 2.41
C TYR A 58 -1.28 2.69 3.12
N VAL A 59 -2.38 3.18 3.67
CA VAL A 59 -3.37 2.35 4.38
C VAL A 59 -4.77 2.63 3.86
N ILE A 60 -5.51 1.54 3.62
CA ILE A 60 -6.91 1.57 3.23
C ILE A 60 -7.73 0.87 4.31
N PHE A 61 -8.74 1.55 4.84
CA PHE A 61 -9.55 1.04 5.93
C PHE A 61 -10.89 0.46 5.44
N ASP A 62 -11.33 -0.60 6.11
CA ASP A 62 -12.66 -1.18 5.97
C ASP A 62 -13.10 -1.75 7.34
N GLY A 63 -13.77 -0.91 8.13
CA GLY A 63 -14.20 -1.25 9.49
C GLY A 63 -13.03 -1.64 10.40
N ASN A 64 -12.98 -2.91 10.78
CA ASN A 64 -11.94 -3.46 11.66
C ASN A 64 -10.72 -4.01 10.90
N LYS A 65 -10.67 -3.82 9.59
CA LYS A 65 -9.54 -4.22 8.75
C LYS A 65 -8.84 -2.99 8.18
N ALA A 66 -7.52 -3.10 8.05
CA ALA A 66 -6.68 -2.12 7.41
C ALA A 66 -5.76 -2.84 6.43
N GLU A 67 -5.84 -2.51 5.15
CA GLU A 67 -4.91 -3.00 4.14
C GLU A 67 -3.73 -2.04 4.06
N LEU A 68 -2.57 -2.55 4.47
CA LEU A 68 -1.31 -1.84 4.52
C LEU A 68 -0.50 -2.15 3.26
N PHE A 69 -0.12 -1.09 2.54
CA PHE A 69 0.76 -1.12 1.38
C PHE A 69 2.10 -0.50 1.78
N LEU A 70 3.13 -1.33 1.96
CA LEU A 70 4.49 -0.87 2.28
C LEU A 70 5.26 -0.58 0.99
N ASP A 71 6.08 0.47 0.97
CA ASP A 71 6.99 0.73 -0.16
C ASP A 71 8.17 -0.25 -0.25
N THR A 72 8.36 -1.06 0.79
CA THR A 72 9.45 -2.04 0.88
C THR A 72 9.07 -3.43 0.37
N GLN A 73 7.81 -3.67 0.00
CA GLN A 73 7.34 -4.95 -0.54
C GLN A 73 6.19 -4.74 -1.55
N LYS A 74 5.95 -5.73 -2.42
CA LYS A 74 4.91 -5.64 -3.45
C LYS A 74 3.52 -6.02 -2.94
N GLU A 75 3.44 -7.00 -2.05
CA GLU A 75 2.17 -7.51 -1.54
C GLU A 75 1.65 -6.64 -0.39
N SER A 76 0.35 -6.40 -0.38
CA SER A 76 -0.32 -5.73 0.73
C SER A 76 -0.52 -6.65 1.92
N ILE A 77 -0.74 -6.07 3.10
CA ILE A 77 -0.89 -6.79 4.36
C ILE A 77 -2.22 -6.39 4.99
N ILE A 78 -3.07 -7.37 5.30
CA ILE A 78 -4.32 -7.12 6.04
C ILE A 78 -4.03 -7.14 7.54
N LEU A 79 -4.15 -6.00 8.19
CA LEU A 79 -4.13 -5.85 9.64
C LEU A 79 -5.57 -5.87 10.17
N GLU A 80 -5.79 -6.45 11.35
CA GLU A 80 -7.11 -6.50 11.98
C GLU A 80 -7.08 -5.93 13.40
N ARG A 81 -8.16 -5.25 13.80
CA ARG A 81 -8.38 -4.77 15.18
C ARG A 81 -9.61 -5.44 15.80
N LYS A 82 -9.67 -5.51 17.13
CA LYS A 82 -10.80 -6.13 17.84
C LYS A 82 -12.02 -5.20 17.94
N SER A 83 -11.78 -3.92 18.22
CA SER A 83 -12.83 -2.92 18.38
C SER A 83 -12.35 -1.54 17.93
N GLU A 84 -13.28 -0.62 17.73
CA GLU A 84 -12.94 0.76 17.40
C GLU A 84 -12.05 1.38 18.50
N GLY A 85 -10.98 2.05 18.08
CA GLY A 85 -9.95 2.60 18.98
C GLY A 85 -8.78 1.65 19.25
N ASP A 86 -8.94 0.33 19.03
CA ASP A 86 -7.81 -0.59 19.11
C ASP A 86 -6.85 -0.43 17.93
N SER A 87 -5.59 -0.85 18.14
CA SER A 87 -4.60 -0.94 17.08
C SER A 87 -4.89 -2.12 16.15
N TRP A 88 -4.67 -1.93 14.85
CA TRP A 88 -4.71 -3.03 13.88
C TRP A 88 -3.38 -3.78 13.92
N LYS A 89 -3.44 -5.11 13.92
CA LYS A 89 -2.25 -5.96 14.09
C LYS A 89 -2.23 -7.12 13.11
N LYS A 90 -1.03 -7.54 12.72
CA LYS A 90 -0.74 -8.82 12.08
C LYS A 90 0.74 -9.14 12.27
N ASP A 91 1.05 -10.32 12.77
CA ASP A 91 2.42 -10.76 13.07
C ASP A 91 3.15 -9.74 13.96
N ASP A 92 4.27 -9.19 13.49
CA ASP A 92 5.11 -8.18 14.14
C ASP A 92 4.68 -6.72 13.85
N LEU A 93 3.64 -6.53 13.03
CA LEU A 93 3.13 -5.22 12.63
C LEU A 93 1.98 -4.75 13.53
N GLU A 94 2.05 -3.49 13.93
CA GLU A 94 1.04 -2.81 14.73
C GLU A 94 0.81 -1.39 14.20
N LEU A 95 -0.40 -1.13 13.68
CA LEU A 95 -0.87 0.19 13.27
C LEU A 95 -1.72 0.80 14.38
N ILE A 96 -1.22 1.88 14.98
CA ILE A 96 -1.80 2.52 16.15
C ILE A 96 -2.51 3.81 15.70
N PRO A 97 -3.80 4.00 16.01
CA PRO A 97 -4.52 5.25 15.75
C PRO A 97 -4.15 6.33 16.78
N TRP A 98 -2.94 6.86 16.70
CA TRP A 98 -2.42 7.86 17.63
C TRP A 98 -1.78 9.03 16.88
N LYS A 99 -2.30 10.24 17.07
CA LYS A 99 -1.88 11.48 16.38
C LYS A 99 -1.81 11.29 14.85
N GLY A 100 -2.93 10.86 14.27
CA GLY A 100 -2.96 10.30 12.92
C GLY A 100 -2.77 8.80 13.04
N TYR A 101 -1.61 8.29 12.61
CA TYR A 101 -1.28 6.87 12.70
C TYR A 101 0.21 6.63 12.92
N VAL A 102 0.53 5.62 13.73
CA VAL A 102 1.90 5.15 13.95
C VAL A 102 1.97 3.68 13.58
N LEU A 103 2.81 3.34 12.61
CA LEU A 103 3.09 1.95 12.25
C LEU A 103 4.38 1.49 12.93
N LYS A 104 4.29 0.40 13.66
CA LYS A 104 5.41 -0.29 14.26
C LYS A 104 5.65 -1.64 13.62
N LYS A 105 6.91 -2.05 13.60
CA LYS A 105 7.37 -3.41 13.29
C LYS A 105 8.36 -3.84 14.38
N ASP A 106 8.15 -5.00 14.98
CA ASP A 106 8.93 -5.49 16.13
C ASP A 106 9.05 -4.45 17.26
N GLY A 107 7.95 -3.72 17.53
CA GLY A 107 7.89 -2.67 18.55
C GLY A 107 8.60 -1.36 18.20
N LYS A 108 9.33 -1.29 17.08
CA LYS A 108 9.98 -0.06 16.59
C LYS A 108 9.07 0.71 15.64
N ILE A 109 8.99 2.03 15.80
CA ILE A 109 8.27 2.90 14.86
C ILE A 109 9.02 2.92 13.53
N ILE A 110 8.31 2.56 12.45
CA ILE A 110 8.85 2.53 11.09
C ILE A 110 8.19 3.57 10.19
N TYR A 111 6.91 3.87 10.41
CA TYR A 111 6.21 4.94 9.70
C TYR A 111 5.26 5.71 10.62
N THR A 112 4.97 6.95 10.23
CA THR A 112 3.99 7.83 10.87
C THR A 112 3.20 8.60 9.81
N GLY A 113 1.89 8.72 9.97
CA GLY A 113 1.03 9.53 9.11
C GLY A 113 0.12 10.43 9.92
N GLU A 114 -0.33 11.52 9.30
CA GLU A 114 -1.34 12.43 9.85
C GLU A 114 -2.73 12.09 9.32
#